data_AF-A0A0C9ULH7-F1
#
_entry.id   AF-A0A0C9ULH7-F1
#
_cell.length_a   1.000
_cell.length_b   1.000
_cell.length_c   1.000
_cell.angle_alpha   90.00
_cell.angle_beta   90.00
_cell.angle_gamma   90.00
#
_symmetry.space_group_name_H-M   'P 1'
#
loop_
_entity.id
_entity.type
_entity.pdbx_description
1 polymer ?
#
loop_
_entity_poly.entity_id
_entity_poly.type
_entity_poly.pdbx_seq_one_letter_code
_entity_poly.pdbx_strand_id
1 'polypeptide(L)'
;MESLRETFKAKDLDYNILEKGRPALEYLVVDFSREDLGLAKEVYLDLRNNTTHIIHSAWLVNFMAPLSKYESTHIAGVRHLISLALSSPQAQPPRLSFVSTIGASMAYQGPSQIPEIGDQNNETIIPEIPIDDPSIAMPIGYGESKYVSERILVNAAREAGLRTTVVRVGQLSGMSTNGEWAINEAGMIFMRTSMAIGIYPDGLPVRDKSNIDF
;
A
#
# COMPACT_ATOMS: atom_id res chain seq x y z
N MET A 1 12.28 -19.15 0.29
CA MET A 1 13.52 -18.91 -0.49
C MET A 1 13.33 -19.18 -1.98
N GLU A 2 12.88 -20.38 -2.36
CA GLU A 2 12.69 -20.75 -3.77
C GLU A 2 11.74 -19.80 -4.52
N SER A 3 10.59 -19.51 -3.92
CA SER A 3 9.59 -18.58 -4.49
C SER A 3 10.08 -17.14 -4.75
N LEU A 4 10.93 -16.55 -3.89
CA LEU A 4 11.43 -15.18 -4.13
C LEU A 4 12.53 -15.17 -5.21
N ARG A 5 13.41 -16.16 -5.19
CA ARG A 5 14.44 -16.31 -6.23
C ARG A 5 13.81 -16.54 -7.60
N GLU A 6 12.76 -17.36 -7.66
CA GLU A 6 11.95 -17.55 -8.86
C GLU A 6 11.26 -16.25 -9.28
N THR A 7 10.73 -15.49 -8.34
CA THR A 7 10.13 -14.18 -8.62
C THR A 7 11.16 -13.19 -9.20
N PHE A 8 12.36 -13.13 -8.65
CA PHE A 8 13.43 -12.27 -9.17
C PHE A 8 13.83 -12.69 -10.58
N LYS A 9 14.03 -14.00 -10.82
CA LYS A 9 14.33 -14.52 -12.17
C LYS A 9 13.21 -14.25 -13.16
N ALA A 10 11.95 -14.44 -12.74
CA ALA A 10 10.79 -14.20 -13.59
C ALA A 10 10.59 -12.73 -13.93
N LYS A 11 11.14 -11.81 -13.13
CA LYS A 11 11.08 -10.35 -13.31
C LYS A 11 12.39 -9.76 -13.86
N ASP A 12 13.32 -10.61 -14.29
CA ASP A 12 14.65 -10.22 -14.77
C ASP A 12 15.39 -9.28 -13.79
N LEU A 13 15.28 -9.57 -12.49
CA LEU A 13 15.97 -8.85 -11.42
C LEU A 13 17.28 -9.56 -11.05
N ASP A 14 18.30 -8.81 -10.62
CA ASP A 14 19.56 -9.37 -10.13
C ASP A 14 19.33 -10.15 -8.82
N TYR A 15 19.07 -11.45 -8.94
CA TYR A 15 18.88 -12.34 -7.79
C TYR A 15 20.19 -12.57 -7.00
N ASN A 16 21.36 -12.16 -7.51
CA ASN A 16 22.60 -12.25 -6.74
C ASN A 16 22.58 -11.30 -5.54
N ILE A 17 21.73 -10.26 -5.54
CA ILE A 17 21.53 -9.40 -4.38
C ILE A 17 20.96 -10.18 -3.19
N LEU A 18 20.15 -11.22 -3.45
CA LEU A 18 19.59 -12.06 -2.39
C LEU A 18 20.68 -12.92 -1.73
N GLU A 19 21.67 -13.37 -2.51
CA GLU A 19 22.80 -14.16 -2.02
C GLU A 19 23.85 -13.29 -1.32
N LYS A 20 24.17 -12.11 -1.88
CA LYS A 20 25.07 -11.12 -1.26
C LYS A 20 24.47 -10.52 0.01
N GLY A 21 23.15 -10.34 0.04
CA GLY A 21 22.40 -9.79 1.17
C GLY A 21 22.04 -10.82 2.25
N ARG A 22 22.33 -12.12 2.06
CA ARG A 22 21.98 -13.18 3.05
C ARG A 22 22.39 -12.87 4.48
N PRO A 23 23.56 -12.28 4.80
CA PRO A 23 23.90 -11.94 6.17
C PRO A 23 22.94 -10.93 6.83
N ALA A 24 22.19 -10.18 6.03
CA ALA A 24 21.28 -9.11 6.48
C ALA A 24 19.80 -9.37 6.12
N LEU A 25 19.47 -10.56 5.60
CA LEU A 25 18.13 -10.87 5.09
C LEU A 25 17.59 -12.16 5.70
N GLU A 26 16.50 -12.02 6.44
CA GLU A 26 15.75 -13.13 7.04
C GLU A 26 14.32 -13.19 6.45
N TYR A 27 13.80 -14.42 6.33
CA TYR A 27 12.49 -14.68 5.74
C TYR A 27 11.58 -15.32 6.76
N LEU A 28 10.45 -14.66 7.00
CA LEU A 28 9.44 -15.13 7.94
C LEU A 28 8.11 -15.31 7.21
N VAL A 29 7.45 -16.44 7.45
CA VAL A 29 6.08 -16.65 7.02
C VAL A 29 5.18 -16.04 8.08
N VAL A 30 4.43 -15.01 7.69
CA VAL A 30 3.57 -14.24 8.59
C VAL A 30 2.10 -14.42 8.23
N ASP A 31 1.25 -14.42 9.24
CA ASP A 31 -0.20 -14.35 9.14
C ASP A 31 -0.70 -13.11 9.87
N PHE A 32 -1.04 -12.07 9.10
CA PHE A 32 -1.52 -10.80 9.63
C PHE A 32 -2.87 -10.90 10.35
N SER A 33 -3.62 -12.00 10.19
CA SER A 33 -4.86 -12.20 10.92
C SER A 33 -4.67 -12.57 12.38
N ARG A 34 -3.43 -12.91 12.78
CA ARG A 34 -3.09 -13.28 14.15
C ARG A 34 -2.29 -12.18 14.84
N GLU A 35 -2.55 -11.99 16.13
CA GLU A 35 -1.85 -10.98 16.95
C GLU A 35 -0.35 -11.22 17.04
N ASP A 36 0.07 -12.48 17.04
CA ASP A 36 1.47 -12.94 17.03
C ASP A 36 2.08 -12.98 15.62
N LEU A 37 1.35 -12.47 14.61
CA LEU A 37 1.69 -12.57 13.20
C LEU A 37 1.88 -14.02 12.71
N GLY A 38 1.36 -15.01 13.43
CA GLY A 38 1.56 -16.43 13.15
C GLY A 38 2.99 -16.92 13.42
N LEU A 39 3.81 -16.15 14.12
CA LEU A 39 5.21 -16.45 14.37
C LEU A 39 5.41 -17.26 15.65
N ALA A 40 6.50 -18.03 15.68
CA ALA A 40 6.99 -18.60 16.93
C ALA A 40 7.32 -17.48 17.93
N LYS A 41 7.08 -17.74 19.22
CA LYS A 41 7.21 -16.73 20.28
C LYS A 41 8.59 -16.08 20.30
N GLU A 42 9.63 -16.88 20.13
CA GLU A 42 11.03 -16.45 20.14
C GLU A 42 11.28 -15.46 18.99
N VAL A 43 10.81 -15.79 17.78
CA VAL A 43 10.92 -14.93 16.59
C VAL A 43 10.14 -13.62 16.78
N TYR A 44 8.92 -13.69 17.31
CA TYR A 44 8.13 -12.48 17.57
C TYR A 44 8.83 -11.56 18.59
N LEU A 45 9.42 -12.13 19.64
CA LEU A 45 10.17 -11.37 20.64
C LEU A 45 11.45 -10.75 20.06
N ASP A 46 12.14 -11.47 19.18
CA ASP A 46 13.32 -10.95 18.48
C ASP A 46 12.95 -9.77 17.57
N LEU A 47 11.85 -9.88 16.82
CA LEU A 47 11.32 -8.76 16.04
C LEU A 47 10.97 -7.57 16.93
N ARG A 48 10.23 -7.80 18.02
CA ARG A 48 9.84 -6.76 18.99
C ARG A 48 11.05 -6.00 19.54
N ASN A 49 12.12 -6.72 19.86
CA ASN A 49 13.30 -6.15 20.51
C ASN A 49 14.20 -5.40 19.52
N ASN A 50 14.33 -5.90 18.28
CA ASN A 50 15.37 -5.43 17.35
C ASN A 50 14.84 -4.61 16.16
N THR A 51 13.54 -4.63 15.86
CA THR A 51 12.98 -3.87 14.73
C THR A 51 13.14 -2.37 14.97
N THR A 52 13.55 -1.61 13.96
CA THR A 52 13.63 -0.13 14.02
C THR A 52 12.64 0.54 13.06
N HIS A 53 12.28 -0.15 11.99
CA HIS A 53 11.39 0.33 10.93
C HIS A 53 10.50 -0.83 10.44
N ILE A 54 9.23 -0.52 10.22
CA ILE A 54 8.25 -1.42 9.64
C ILE A 54 7.75 -0.76 8.36
N ILE A 55 7.91 -1.43 7.22
CA ILE A 55 7.33 -1.00 5.94
C ILE A 55 6.23 -1.99 5.59
N HIS A 56 4.98 -1.57 5.70
CA HIS A 56 3.82 -2.40 5.42
C HIS A 56 3.23 -2.10 4.05
N SER A 57 3.54 -2.97 3.08
CA SER A 57 3.04 -2.91 1.70
C SER A 57 2.18 -4.13 1.32
N ALA A 58 2.10 -5.14 2.19
CA ALA A 58 1.36 -6.37 1.92
C ALA A 58 -0.15 -6.14 1.98
N TRP A 59 -0.81 -6.12 0.83
CA TRP A 59 -2.26 -5.89 0.73
C TRP A 59 -2.90 -6.66 -0.42
N LEU A 60 -4.13 -7.13 -0.23
CA LEU A 60 -4.94 -7.68 -1.32
C LEU A 60 -5.51 -6.55 -2.18
N VAL A 61 -5.08 -6.43 -3.43
CA VAL A 61 -5.71 -5.51 -4.37
C VAL A 61 -6.88 -6.21 -5.05
N ASN A 62 -8.11 -5.87 -4.67
CA ASN A 62 -9.33 -6.42 -5.28
C ASN A 62 -10.46 -5.38 -5.27
N PHE A 63 -10.76 -4.81 -6.43
CA PHE A 63 -11.76 -3.75 -6.56
C PHE A 63 -13.21 -4.23 -6.41
N MET A 64 -13.46 -5.54 -6.42
CA MET A 64 -14.79 -6.15 -6.30
C MET A 64 -15.08 -6.68 -4.89
N ALA A 65 -14.07 -6.72 -4.01
CA ALA A 65 -14.25 -7.23 -2.66
C ALA A 65 -14.93 -6.17 -1.76
N PRO A 66 -15.88 -6.57 -0.89
CA PRO A 66 -16.43 -5.67 0.12
C PRO A 66 -15.40 -5.36 1.21
N LEU A 67 -15.59 -4.26 1.94
CA LEU A 67 -14.73 -3.85 3.05
C LEU A 67 -14.49 -4.98 4.07
N SER A 68 -15.53 -5.76 4.39
CA SER A 68 -15.47 -6.85 5.37
C SER A 68 -14.45 -7.94 5.02
N LYS A 69 -14.10 -8.11 3.73
CA LYS A 69 -13.04 -9.02 3.28
C LYS A 69 -11.67 -8.63 3.85
N TYR A 70 -11.47 -7.36 4.17
CA TYR A 70 -10.19 -6.80 4.60
C TYR A 70 -10.01 -6.77 6.12
N GLU A 71 -11.09 -6.90 6.88
CA GLU A 71 -11.09 -6.72 8.34
C GLU A 71 -10.14 -7.69 9.04
N SER A 72 -10.34 -8.99 8.84
CA SER A 72 -9.66 -10.04 9.61
C SER A 72 -8.16 -10.15 9.33
N THR A 73 -7.71 -9.87 8.10
CA THR A 73 -6.29 -10.02 7.73
C THR A 73 -5.57 -8.70 7.61
N HIS A 74 -6.14 -7.75 6.86
CA HIS A 74 -5.41 -6.55 6.47
C HIS A 74 -5.54 -5.42 7.49
N ILE A 75 -6.77 -5.10 7.90
CA ILE A 75 -7.03 -4.06 8.90
C ILE A 75 -6.54 -4.51 10.28
N ALA A 76 -6.84 -5.75 10.68
CA ALA A 76 -6.27 -6.35 11.89
C ALA A 76 -4.74 -6.39 11.82
N GLY A 77 -4.16 -6.74 10.67
CA GLY A 77 -2.72 -6.72 10.45
C GLY A 77 -2.05 -5.39 10.76
N VAL A 78 -2.65 -4.27 10.34
CA VAL A 78 -2.16 -2.92 10.69
C VAL A 78 -2.17 -2.74 12.20
N ARG A 79 -3.24 -3.16 12.89
CA ARG A 79 -3.32 -3.08 14.35
C ARG A 79 -2.26 -3.96 15.03
N HIS A 80 -2.01 -5.16 14.53
CA HIS A 80 -0.99 -6.08 15.06
C HIS A 80 0.43 -5.52 14.88
N LEU A 81 0.74 -4.91 13.73
CA LEU A 81 2.02 -4.24 13.51
C LEU A 81 2.21 -3.01 14.40
N ILE A 82 1.13 -2.25 14.66
CA ILE A 82 1.16 -1.17 15.66
C ILE A 82 1.45 -1.72 17.06
N SER A 83 0.83 -2.85 17.44
CA SER A 83 1.12 -3.51 18.72
C SER A 83 2.58 -3.96 18.81
N LEU A 84 3.12 -4.58 17.76
CA LEU A 84 4.53 -4.97 17.70
C LEU A 84 5.43 -3.76 17.93
N ALA A 85 5.22 -2.67 17.20
CA ALA A 85 6.01 -1.45 17.33
C ALA A 85 5.92 -0.83 18.74
N LEU A 86 4.71 -0.61 19.24
CA LEU A 86 4.50 0.01 20.56
C LEU A 86 4.97 -0.86 21.72
N SER A 87 5.03 -2.18 21.54
CA SER A 87 5.54 -3.09 22.57
C SER A 87 7.08 -3.11 22.66
N SER A 88 7.79 -2.51 21.71
CA SER A 88 9.25 -2.54 21.65
C SER A 88 9.88 -1.93 22.93
N PRO A 89 10.92 -2.56 23.50
CA PRO A 89 11.62 -2.01 24.66
C PRO A 89 12.60 -0.88 24.30
N GLN A 90 12.75 -0.54 23.01
CA GLN A 90 13.65 0.52 22.58
C GLN A 90 13.19 1.90 23.09
N ALA A 91 14.14 2.82 23.26
CA ALA A 91 13.85 4.18 23.74
C ALA A 91 12.82 4.93 22.88
N GLN A 92 12.72 4.58 21.60
CA GLN A 92 11.69 5.06 20.70
C GLN A 92 11.04 3.85 19.99
N PRO A 93 9.70 3.81 19.86
CA PRO A 93 9.05 2.80 19.06
C PRO A 93 9.55 2.80 17.60
N PRO A 94 9.54 1.63 16.93
CA PRO A 94 9.83 1.52 15.51
C PRO A 94 8.93 2.43 14.69
N ARG A 95 9.48 3.05 13.63
CA ARG A 95 8.66 3.83 12.69
C ARG A 95 7.83 2.86 11.84
N LEU A 96 6.55 3.18 11.61
CA LEU A 96 5.67 2.39 10.75
C LEU A 96 5.30 3.19 9.50
N SER A 97 5.81 2.77 8.34
CA SER A 97 5.45 3.29 7.02
C SER A 97 4.42 2.38 6.37
N PHE A 98 3.29 2.93 5.96
CA PHE A 98 2.19 2.22 5.32
C PHE A 98 2.02 2.66 3.88
N VAL A 99 2.04 1.69 2.96
CA VAL A 99 1.74 1.92 1.55
C VAL A 99 0.22 1.89 1.39
N SER A 100 -0.36 3.07 1.29
CA SER A 100 -1.77 3.29 0.99
C SER A 100 -1.99 3.51 -0.51
N THR A 101 -3.15 4.02 -0.88
CA THR A 101 -3.55 4.27 -2.27
C THR A 101 -4.27 5.60 -2.38
N ILE A 102 -4.17 6.25 -3.55
CA ILE A 102 -5.01 7.42 -3.86
C ILE A 102 -6.52 7.12 -3.72
N GLY A 103 -6.93 5.85 -3.88
CA GLY A 103 -8.30 5.40 -3.65
C GLY A 103 -8.84 5.64 -2.23
N ALA A 104 -7.97 5.85 -1.24
CA ALA A 104 -8.37 6.24 0.11
C ALA A 104 -8.86 7.70 0.22
N SER A 105 -8.64 8.51 -0.82
CA SER A 105 -8.99 9.94 -0.86
C SER A 105 -9.59 10.38 -2.22
N MET A 106 -9.86 9.45 -3.13
CA MET A 106 -10.21 9.76 -4.52
C MET A 106 -11.62 10.37 -4.68
N ALA A 107 -12.49 10.25 -3.69
CA ALA A 107 -13.81 10.87 -3.67
C ALA A 107 -13.81 12.24 -2.95
N TYR A 108 -12.65 12.77 -2.56
CA TYR A 108 -12.54 14.10 -1.99
C TYR A 108 -13.00 15.18 -2.99
N GLN A 109 -14.00 15.98 -2.61
CA GLN A 109 -14.59 17.03 -3.45
C GLN A 109 -14.09 18.44 -3.10
N GLY A 110 -13.04 18.55 -2.28
CA GLY A 110 -12.64 19.83 -1.72
C GLY A 110 -13.62 20.34 -0.66
N PRO A 111 -13.33 21.48 -0.05
CA PRO A 111 -14.30 22.20 0.77
C PRO A 111 -15.39 22.81 -0.13
N SER A 112 -16.47 22.08 -0.45
CA SER A 112 -17.52 22.61 -1.35
C SER A 112 -18.51 23.53 -0.61
N GLN A 113 -18.69 24.79 -1.07
CA GLN A 113 -20.01 25.49 -1.08
C GLN A 113 -20.14 26.85 -1.82
N ILE A 114 -19.19 27.32 -2.64
CA ILE A 114 -19.46 28.47 -3.54
C ILE A 114 -19.08 28.08 -4.97
N PRO A 115 -19.99 28.24 -5.96
CA PRO A 115 -19.60 28.19 -7.36
C PRO A 115 -18.77 29.45 -7.65
N GLU A 116 -17.45 29.37 -7.55
CA GLU A 116 -16.62 30.38 -8.18
C GLU A 116 -16.74 30.21 -9.69
N ILE A 117 -17.56 31.07 -10.27
CA ILE A 117 -17.64 31.33 -11.69
C ILE A 117 -16.23 31.70 -12.15
N GLY A 118 -15.63 30.85 -12.98
CA GLY A 118 -14.66 31.33 -13.98
C GLY A 118 -13.22 30.85 -13.92
N ASP A 119 -12.92 29.64 -13.42
CA ASP A 119 -11.64 29.00 -13.79
C ASP A 119 -11.86 27.70 -14.55
N GLN A 120 -11.40 27.70 -15.80
CA GLN A 120 -11.49 26.56 -16.72
C GLN A 120 -10.44 25.47 -16.37
N ASN A 121 -9.77 25.60 -15.21
CA ASN A 121 -8.71 24.73 -14.68
C ASN A 121 -9.01 24.22 -13.25
N ASN A 122 -10.28 23.90 -12.95
CA ASN A 122 -10.77 23.58 -11.61
C ASN A 122 -10.30 22.19 -11.07
N GLU A 123 -8.98 22.00 -10.95
CA GLU A 123 -8.39 20.79 -10.39
C GLU A 123 -8.50 20.79 -8.86
N THR A 124 -9.24 19.82 -8.30
CA THR A 124 -9.31 19.63 -6.85
C THR A 124 -8.00 19.04 -6.35
N ILE A 125 -7.21 19.83 -5.64
CA ILE A 125 -5.99 19.35 -4.99
C ILE A 125 -6.37 18.58 -3.72
N ILE A 126 -6.04 17.29 -3.68
CA ILE A 126 -6.21 16.46 -2.49
C ILE A 126 -5.08 16.78 -1.51
N PRO A 127 -5.37 17.22 -0.27
CA PRO A 127 -4.31 17.62 0.65
C PRO A 127 -3.61 16.39 1.25
N GLU A 128 -2.28 16.49 1.43
CA GLU A 128 -1.45 15.45 2.07
C GLU A 128 -1.51 15.48 3.60
N ILE A 129 -2.71 15.69 4.15
CA ILE A 129 -2.99 15.63 5.58
C ILE A 129 -4.05 14.56 5.86
N PRO A 130 -4.12 14.07 7.11
CA PRO A 130 -5.24 13.25 7.54
C PRO A 130 -6.56 14.02 7.42
N ILE A 131 -7.53 13.43 6.73
CA ILE A 131 -8.90 13.97 6.63
C ILE A 131 -9.84 13.01 7.37
N ASP A 132 -10.61 13.53 8.32
CA ASP A 132 -11.52 12.75 9.16
C ASP A 132 -12.95 12.72 8.58
N ASP A 133 -13.03 12.30 7.31
CA ASP A 133 -14.29 12.09 6.61
C ASP A 133 -14.17 10.82 5.77
N PRO A 134 -14.92 9.74 6.08
CA PRO A 134 -14.87 8.51 5.29
C PRO A 134 -15.44 8.66 3.87
N SER A 135 -16.22 9.72 3.60
CA SER A 135 -16.81 9.96 2.28
C SER A 135 -15.77 10.28 1.20
N ILE A 136 -14.55 10.64 1.61
CA ILE A 136 -13.44 10.90 0.69
C ILE A 136 -12.86 9.62 0.08
N ALA A 137 -13.12 8.46 0.68
CA ALA A 137 -12.65 7.19 0.14
C ALA A 137 -13.47 6.83 -1.09
N MET A 138 -12.82 6.25 -2.10
CA MET A 138 -13.55 5.65 -3.22
C MET A 138 -14.50 4.58 -2.66
N PRO A 139 -15.81 4.57 -3.06
CA PRO A 139 -16.84 3.71 -2.48
C PRO A 139 -16.74 2.26 -2.97
N ILE A 140 -15.57 1.66 -2.74
CA ILE A 140 -15.26 0.25 -2.96
C ILE A 140 -14.45 -0.26 -1.77
N GLY A 141 -14.60 -1.54 -1.44
CA GLY A 141 -13.98 -2.11 -0.24
C GLY A 141 -12.47 -1.94 -0.16
N TYR A 142 -11.76 -1.97 -1.30
CA TYR A 142 -10.32 -1.71 -1.34
C TYR A 142 -9.96 -0.28 -0.88
N GLY A 143 -10.61 0.76 -1.43
CA GLY A 143 -10.37 2.16 -1.08
C GLY A 143 -10.74 2.46 0.37
N GLU A 144 -11.91 2.00 0.79
CA GLU A 144 -12.40 2.09 2.16
C GLU A 144 -11.44 1.41 3.15
N SER A 145 -10.94 0.21 2.84
CA SER A 145 -10.02 -0.53 3.73
C SER A 145 -8.70 0.21 3.96
N LYS A 146 -8.19 0.88 2.92
CA LYS A 146 -6.98 1.70 3.00
C LYS A 146 -7.23 2.97 3.80
N TYR A 147 -8.36 3.65 3.59
CA TYR A 147 -8.78 4.79 4.41
C TYR A 147 -8.88 4.43 5.91
N VAL A 148 -9.59 3.34 6.25
CA VAL A 148 -9.72 2.87 7.64
C VAL A 148 -8.35 2.63 8.27
N SER A 149 -7.44 2.02 7.52
CA SER A 149 -6.07 1.76 7.98
C SER A 149 -5.25 3.04 8.19
N GLU A 150 -5.41 4.05 7.34
CA GLU A 150 -4.83 5.38 7.56
C GLU A 150 -5.35 6.00 8.86
N ARG A 151 -6.66 5.92 9.14
CA ARG A 151 -7.24 6.44 10.39
C ARG A 151 -6.71 5.72 11.62
N ILE A 152 -6.54 4.40 11.56
CA ILE A 152 -5.92 3.62 12.65
C ILE A 152 -4.49 4.10 12.94
N LEU A 153 -3.69 4.36 11.91
CA LEU A 153 -2.33 4.86 12.05
C LEU A 153 -2.28 6.30 12.60
N VAL A 154 -3.17 7.17 12.11
CA VAL A 154 -3.31 8.54 12.63
C VAL A 154 -3.65 8.53 14.11
N ASN A 155 -4.56 7.65 14.53
CA ASN A 155 -4.91 7.49 15.94
C ASN A 155 -3.73 6.94 16.76
N ALA A 156 -2.98 5.96 16.23
CA ALA A 156 -1.78 5.46 16.91
C ALA A 156 -0.70 6.54 17.09
N ALA A 157 -0.53 7.42 16.09
CA ALA A 157 0.37 8.55 16.19
C ALA A 157 -0.10 9.59 17.22
N ARG A 158 -1.40 9.93 17.20
CA ARG A 158 -1.98 10.95 18.09
C ARG A 158 -2.02 10.49 19.55
N GLU A 159 -2.46 9.25 19.79
CA GLU A 159 -2.77 8.75 21.13
C GLU A 159 -1.59 8.03 21.80
N ALA A 160 -0.73 7.36 21.01
CA ALA A 160 0.37 6.55 21.52
C ALA A 160 1.77 7.04 21.10
N GLY A 161 1.86 8.17 20.39
CA GLY A 161 3.13 8.74 19.95
C GLY A 161 3.87 7.90 18.91
N LEU A 162 3.21 6.95 18.25
CA LEU A 162 3.84 6.13 17.22
C LEU A 162 4.23 6.99 16.01
N ARG A 163 5.46 6.88 15.54
CA ARG A 163 5.89 7.56 14.32
C ARG A 163 5.37 6.82 13.10
N THR A 164 4.34 7.37 12.46
CA THR A 164 3.73 6.77 11.26
C THR A 164 4.01 7.59 10.01
N THR A 165 4.03 6.93 8.85
CA THR A 165 4.07 7.58 7.54
C THR A 165 3.10 6.86 6.61
N VAL A 166 2.23 7.61 5.94
CA VAL A 166 1.29 7.07 4.95
C VAL A 166 1.74 7.53 3.58
N VAL A 167 1.89 6.60 2.64
CA VAL A 167 2.26 6.89 1.25
C VAL A 167 1.10 6.48 0.36
N ARG A 168 0.33 7.44 -0.15
CA ARG A 168 -0.80 7.17 -1.06
C ARG A 168 -0.28 6.99 -2.49
N VAL A 169 -0.21 5.75 -2.95
CA VAL A 169 0.31 5.42 -4.28
C VAL A 169 -0.80 5.43 -5.32
N GLY A 170 -0.50 6.03 -6.48
CA GLY A 170 -1.36 6.03 -7.66
C GLY A 170 -1.26 4.72 -8.46
N GLN A 171 -1.52 4.81 -9.76
CA GLN A 171 -1.33 3.68 -10.66
C GLN A 171 0.16 3.41 -10.83
N LEU A 172 0.60 2.24 -10.38
CA LEU A 172 1.94 1.74 -10.69
C LEU A 172 1.96 1.10 -12.08
N SER A 173 2.95 1.48 -12.87
CA SER A 173 3.22 0.91 -14.20
C SER A 173 4.36 -0.11 -14.16
N GLY A 174 4.76 -0.60 -15.34
CA GLY A 174 5.91 -1.48 -15.48
C GLY A 174 7.22 -0.82 -15.04
N MET A 175 8.19 -1.65 -14.72
CA MET A 175 9.54 -1.19 -14.40
C MET A 175 10.12 -0.35 -15.54
N SER A 176 10.73 0.78 -15.21
CA SER A 176 11.34 1.68 -16.19
C SER A 176 12.55 1.05 -16.90
N THR A 177 13.20 0.07 -16.27
CA THR A 177 14.45 -0.56 -16.75
C THR A 177 14.22 -1.67 -17.77
N ASN A 178 13.29 -2.59 -17.50
CA ASN A 178 13.03 -3.76 -18.35
C ASN A 178 11.56 -3.89 -18.80
N GLY A 179 10.68 -2.97 -18.40
CA GLY A 179 9.27 -2.97 -18.78
C GLY A 179 8.43 -4.03 -18.07
N GLU A 180 8.98 -4.77 -17.10
CA GLU A 180 8.26 -5.83 -16.39
C GLU A 180 7.05 -5.27 -15.65
N TRP A 181 5.87 -5.76 -16.03
CA TRP A 181 4.58 -5.33 -15.49
C TRP A 181 3.67 -6.54 -15.31
N ALA A 182 3.01 -6.63 -14.16
CA ALA A 182 2.01 -7.65 -13.89
C ALA A 182 0.93 -7.72 -14.99
N ILE A 183 0.92 -8.84 -15.73
CA ILE A 183 0.06 -9.05 -16.90
C ILE A 183 -1.44 -9.09 -16.59
N ASN A 184 -1.80 -9.32 -15.33
CA ASN A 184 -3.16 -9.37 -14.81
C ASN A 184 -3.63 -8.03 -14.23
N GLU A 185 -2.79 -7.00 -14.28
CA GLU A 185 -3.14 -5.65 -13.88
C GLU A 185 -4.02 -5.00 -14.97
N ALA A 186 -4.96 -4.14 -14.58
CA ALA A 186 -5.98 -3.59 -15.48
C ALA A 186 -5.37 -2.81 -16.66
N GLY A 187 -4.30 -2.05 -16.43
CA GLY A 187 -3.56 -1.34 -17.48
C GLY A 187 -2.92 -2.29 -18.50
N MET A 188 -2.32 -3.38 -18.04
CA MET A 188 -1.75 -4.41 -18.94
C MET A 188 -2.83 -5.17 -19.70
N ILE A 189 -3.92 -5.57 -19.05
CA ILE A 189 -5.06 -6.24 -19.71
C ILE A 189 -5.62 -5.33 -20.80
N PHE A 190 -5.81 -4.04 -20.48
CA PHE A 190 -6.30 -3.06 -21.43
C PHE A 190 -5.39 -2.95 -22.65
N MET A 191 -4.09 -2.70 -22.45
CA MET A 191 -3.12 -2.57 -23.56
C MET A 191 -3.06 -3.84 -24.43
N ARG A 192 -3.00 -5.02 -23.81
CA ARG A 192 -2.96 -6.30 -24.53
C ARG A 192 -4.22 -6.56 -25.33
N THR A 193 -5.38 -6.23 -24.76
CA THR A 193 -6.67 -6.38 -25.45
C THR A 193 -6.73 -5.47 -26.66
N SER A 194 -6.37 -4.19 -26.51
CA SER A 194 -6.33 -3.22 -27.62
C SER A 194 -5.38 -3.67 -28.74
N MET A 195 -4.20 -4.19 -28.39
CA MET A 195 -3.27 -4.76 -29.37
C MET A 195 -3.84 -5.98 -30.08
N ALA A 196 -4.52 -6.88 -29.36
CA ALA A 196 -5.07 -8.12 -29.93
C ALA A 196 -6.22 -7.86 -30.92
N ILE A 197 -7.06 -6.84 -30.65
CA ILE A 197 -8.18 -6.49 -31.52
C ILE A 197 -7.81 -5.44 -32.59
N GLY A 198 -6.62 -4.84 -32.50
CA GLY A 198 -6.17 -3.79 -33.42
C GLY A 198 -6.93 -2.47 -33.29
N ILE A 199 -7.63 -2.25 -32.17
CA ILE A 199 -8.48 -1.08 -31.91
C ILE A 199 -8.09 -0.51 -30.56
N TYR A 200 -8.03 0.82 -30.49
CA TYR A 200 -7.83 1.56 -29.25
C TYR A 200 -8.99 2.55 -29.08
N PRO A 201 -9.63 2.62 -27.90
CA PRO A 201 -10.72 3.56 -27.68
C PRO A 201 -10.21 5.00 -27.70
N ASP A 202 -10.94 5.87 -28.38
CA ASP A 202 -10.74 7.31 -28.33
C ASP A 202 -11.22 7.89 -26.98
N GLY A 203 -10.68 9.05 -26.60
CA GLY A 203 -11.18 9.81 -25.45
C GLY A 203 -10.91 9.24 -24.05
N LEU A 204 -9.86 8.44 -23.86
CA LEU A 204 -9.48 8.00 -22.51
C LEU A 204 -9.13 9.19 -21.60
N PRO A 205 -9.57 9.19 -20.33
CA PRO A 205 -9.19 10.22 -19.38
C PRO A 205 -7.69 10.17 -19.10
N VAL A 206 -7.07 11.35 -18.96
CA VAL A 206 -5.69 11.47 -18.49
C VAL A 206 -5.62 10.90 -17.08
N ARG A 207 -4.77 9.89 -16.86
CA ARG A 207 -4.50 9.33 -15.53
C ARG A 207 -3.05 9.60 -15.18
N ASP A 208 -2.81 10.11 -13.99
CA ASP A 208 -1.47 10.20 -13.42
C ASP A 208 -0.90 8.78 -13.24
N LYS A 209 0.33 8.56 -13.71
CA LYS A 209 1.03 7.27 -13.69
C LYS A 209 2.39 7.50 -13.05
N SER A 210 2.66 6.78 -11.97
CA SER A 210 4.01 6.69 -11.41
C SER A 210 4.69 5.42 -11.91
N ASN A 211 5.90 5.59 -12.44
CA ASN A 211 6.75 4.46 -12.79
C ASN A 211 7.32 3.83 -11.51
N ILE A 212 7.53 2.52 -11.54
CA ILE A 212 8.28 1.84 -10.48
C ILE A 212 9.77 1.92 -10.86
N ASP A 213 10.53 2.73 -10.13
CA ASP A 213 11.98 2.73 -10.18
C ASP A 213 12.51 1.80 -9.07
N PHE A 214 13.25 0.76 -9.45
CA PHE A 214 14.01 -0.11 -8.55
C PHE A 214 15.50 0.02 -8.83
#